data_AF-A0A846X6W1-F1
#
_entry.id   AF-A0A846X6W1-F1
#
_cell.length_a   1.000
_cell.length_b   1.000
_cell.length_c   1.000
_cell.angle_alpha   90.00
_cell.angle_beta   90.00
_cell.angle_gamma   90.00
#
_symmetry.space_group_name_H-M   'P 1'
#
loop_
_entity.id
_entity.type
_entity.pdbx_description
1 polymer ?
#
loop_
_entity_poly.entity_id
_entity_poly.type
_entity_poly.pdbx_seq_one_letter_code
_entity_poly.pdbx_strand_id
1 'polypeptide(L)' 'MAGRVSKGDRAALFSRCDPRIAAAAKRGADDHGLTVSDYLAWLVARDNGLDEIAPAAQEVLLPTAS' A
#
# COMPACT_ATOMS: atom_id res chain seq x y z
N MET A 1 25.20 15.98 4.74
CA MET A 1 23.75 16.04 4.44
C MET A 1 23.33 14.69 3.87
N ALA A 2 22.66 13.85 4.65
CA ALA A 2 22.13 12.58 4.15
C ALA A 2 20.83 12.88 3.38
N GLY A 3 20.95 13.03 2.06
CA GLY A 3 19.79 13.15 1.18
C GLY A 3 18.97 11.87 1.27
N ARG A 4 17.68 11.99 1.56
CA ARG A 4 16.73 10.88 1.60
C ARG A 4 16.82 10.13 0.26
N VAL A 5 17.22 8.85 0.29
CA VAL A 5 17.35 8.01 -0.90
C VAL A 5 16.03 8.08 -1.67
N SER A 6 16.08 8.63 -2.90
CA SER A 6 14.94 8.66 -3.80
C SER A 6 14.51 7.22 -4.07
N LYS A 7 13.24 6.87 -3.83
CA LYS A 7 12.70 5.52 -4.05
C LYS A 7 12.48 5.24 -5.55
N GLY A 8 13.51 5.44 -6.38
CA GLY A 8 13.47 5.26 -7.84
C GLY A 8 12.51 6.20 -8.57
N ASP A 9 12.36 5.97 -9.88
CA ASP A 9 11.36 6.66 -10.70
C ASP A 9 9.95 6.27 -10.28
N ARG A 10 9.05 7.25 -10.19
CA ARG A 10 7.66 7.05 -9.78
C ARG A 10 6.72 7.76 -10.74
N ALA A 11 5.71 7.04 -11.21
CA ALA A 11 4.58 7.63 -11.93
C ALA A 11 3.45 7.96 -10.96
N ALA A 12 2.82 9.12 -11.13
CA ALA A 12 1.62 9.49 -10.39
C ALA A 12 0.37 8.95 -11.09
N LEU A 13 -0.53 8.32 -10.32
CA LEU A 13 -1.83 7.84 -10.79
C LEU A 13 -2.93 8.66 -10.10
N PHE A 14 -3.86 9.20 -10.90
CA PHE A 14 -5.00 9.96 -10.41
C PHE A 14 -6.29 9.32 -10.90
N SER A 15 -7.23 9.07 -9.98
CA SER A 15 -8.55 8.56 -10.29
C SER A 15 -9.60 9.14 -9.34
N ARG A 16 -10.84 9.25 -9.82
CA ARG A 16 -12.01 9.58 -9.01
C ARG A 16 -12.76 8.29 -8.71
N CYS A 17 -13.14 8.07 -7.46
CA CYS A 17 -13.86 6.87 -7.04
C CYS A 17 -15.04 7.22 -6.10
N ASP A 18 -15.91 6.24 -5.89
CA ASP A 18 -16.96 6.31 -4.87
C ASP A 18 -16.32 6.49 -3.47
N PRO A 19 -16.84 7.38 -2.60
CA PRO A 19 -16.28 7.61 -1.26
C PRO A 19 -16.13 6.33 -0.42
N ARG A 20 -16.98 5.32 -0.64
CA ARG A 20 -16.90 4.03 0.07
C ARG A 20 -15.64 3.25 -0.33
N ILE A 21 -15.19 3.38 -1.57
CA ILE A 21 -13.94 2.78 -2.06
C ILE A 21 -12.75 3.47 -1.38
N ALA A 22 -12.75 4.80 -1.32
CA ALA A 22 -11.69 5.54 -0.61
C ALA A 22 -11.61 5.16 0.87
N ALA A 23 -12.76 5.00 1.54
CA ALA A 23 -12.83 4.56 2.93
C ALA A 23 -12.34 3.11 3.11
N ALA A 24 -12.64 2.22 2.18
CA ALA A 24 -12.15 0.84 2.19
C ALA A 24 -10.63 0.77 1.99
N ALA A 25 -10.09 1.53 1.02
CA ALA A 25 -8.66 1.62 0.79
C ALA A 25 -7.91 2.16 2.02
N LYS A 26 -8.50 3.12 2.74
CA LYS A 26 -7.94 3.62 4.00
C LYS A 26 -7.85 2.53 5.07
N ARG A 27 -8.95 1.81 5.33
CA ARG A 27 -8.95 0.73 6.33
C ARG A 27 -7.97 -0.37 5.98
N GLY A 28 -7.95 -0.82 4.72
CA GLY A 28 -6.98 -1.82 4.28
C GLY A 28 -5.54 -1.34 4.43
N ALA A 29 -5.25 -0.07 4.15
CA ALA A 29 -3.93 0.48 4.39
C ALA A 29 -3.54 0.42 5.87
N ASP A 30 -4.46 0.83 6.77
CA ASP A 30 -4.25 0.79 8.22
C ASP A 30 -4.00 -0.67 8.71
N ASP A 31 -4.80 -1.64 8.23
CA ASP A 31 -4.70 -3.06 8.61
C ASP A 31 -3.37 -3.71 8.18
N HIS A 32 -2.77 -3.22 7.09
CA HIS A 32 -1.51 -3.72 6.53
C HIS A 32 -0.28 -2.88 6.92
N GLY A 33 -0.46 -1.84 7.77
CA GLY A 33 0.61 -0.93 8.16
C GLY A 33 1.19 -0.11 6.99
N LEU A 34 0.37 0.15 5.97
CA LEU A 34 0.75 0.85 4.73
C LEU A 34 0.12 2.24 4.67
N THR A 35 0.69 3.10 3.82
CA THR A 35 -0.04 4.30 3.36
C THR A 35 -1.11 3.89 2.35
N VAL A 36 -2.16 4.70 2.16
CA VAL A 36 -3.19 4.41 1.13
C VAL A 36 -2.56 4.19 -0.25
N SER A 37 -1.58 5.01 -0.62
CA SER A 37 -0.88 4.87 -1.90
C SER A 37 -0.10 3.57 -1.98
N ASP A 38 0.62 3.18 -0.91
CA ASP A 38 1.39 1.94 -0.89
C ASP A 38 0.45 0.72 -0.88
N TYR A 39 -0.69 0.78 -0.19
CA TYR A 39 -1.70 -0.27 -0.18
C TYR A 39 -2.33 -0.49 -1.56
N LEU A 40 -2.68 0.60 -2.26
CA LEU A 40 -3.20 0.51 -3.63
C LEU A 40 -2.14 -0.03 -4.60
N ALA A 41 -0.89 0.43 -4.48
CA ALA A 41 0.21 -0.10 -5.29
C ALA A 41 0.45 -1.59 -5.00
N TRP A 42 0.38 -2.01 -3.73
CA TRP A 42 0.50 -3.40 -3.31
C TRP A 42 -0.62 -4.28 -3.88
N LEU A 43 -1.88 -3.83 -3.82
CA LEU A 43 -3.02 -4.54 -4.42
C LEU A 43 -2.85 -4.71 -5.93
N VAL A 44 -2.52 -3.63 -6.65
CA VAL A 44 -2.34 -3.66 -8.10
C VAL A 44 -1.16 -4.54 -8.49
N ALA A 45 -0.05 -4.44 -7.77
CA ALA A 45 1.13 -5.26 -8.04
C ALA A 45 0.83 -6.76 -7.86
N ARG A 46 0.20 -7.14 -6.74
CA ARG A 46 -0.18 -8.52 -6.45
C ARG A 46 -1.16 -9.11 -7.47
N ASP A 47 -2.16 -8.32 -7.90
CA ASP A 47 -3.14 -8.73 -8.91
C ASP A 47 -2.51 -8.95 -10.30
N ASN A 48 -1.38 -8.29 -10.57
CA ASN A 48 -0.69 -8.32 -11.86
C ASN A 48 0.65 -9.08 -11.82
N GLY A 49 0.98 -9.77 -10.72
CA GLY A 49 2.22 -10.53 -10.56
C GLY A 49 3.50 -9.70 -10.54
N LEU A 50 3.45 -8.47 -10.02
CA LEU A 50 4.57 -7.52 -9.89
C LEU A 50 5.08 -7.44 -8.43
N ASP A 51 5.09 -8.57 -7.72
CA ASP A 51 5.40 -8.64 -6.28
C ASP A 51 6.81 -8.10 -5.96
N GLU A 52 7.74 -8.14 -6.91
CA GLU A 52 9.12 -7.66 -6.76
C GLU A 52 9.25 -6.14 -6.60
N ILE A 53 8.22 -5.38 -7.01
CA ILE A 53 8.13 -3.93 -6.84
C ILE A 53 7.02 -3.51 -5.88
N ALA A 54 6.25 -4.47 -5.34
CA ALA A 54 5.16 -4.19 -4.42
C ALA A 54 5.71 -3.65 -3.07
N PRO A 55 5.08 -2.61 -2.49
CA PRO A 55 5.40 -2.19 -1.13
C PRO A 55 5.20 -3.35 -0.15
N ALA A 56 6.19 -3.60 0.71
CA ALA A 56 6.09 -4.65 1.71
C ALA A 56 5.03 -4.28 2.77
N ALA A 57 3.92 -5.02 2.81
CA ALA A 57 2.98 -4.96 3.91
C ALA A 57 3.63 -5.52 5.19
N GLN A 58 3.47 -4.82 6.31
CA GLN A 58 3.76 -5.44 7.61
C GLN A 58 2.57 -6.30 7.98
N GLU A 59 2.75 -7.62 7.98
CA GLU A 59 1.79 -8.51 8.65
C GLU A 59 1.82 -8.16 10.14
N VAL A 60 0.79 -7.43 10.59
CA VAL A 60 0.56 -7.27 12.03
C VAL A 60 0.07 -8.63 12.52
N LEU A 61 1.03 -9.46 12.98
CA LEU A 61 0.76 -10.64 13.78
C LEU A 61 0.10 -10.16 15.09
N LEU A 62 -1.22 -10.01 15.07
CA LEU A 62 -1.99 -9.90 16.30
C LEU A 62 -1.91 -11.28 16.97
N PRO A 63 -1.35 -11.40 18.18
CA PRO A 63 -1.37 -12.67 18.89
C PRO A 63 -2.83 -13.06 19.13
N THR A 64 -3.27 -14.14 18.52
CA THR A 64 -4.55 -14.78 18.86
C THR A 64 -4.46 -15.19 20.33
N ALA A 65 -5.23 -14.53 21.18
CA ALA A 65 -5.44 -14.99 22.54
C ALA A 65 -6.14 -16.36 22.49
N SER A 66 -5.44 -17.39 22.95
CA SER A 66 -6.00 -18.72 23.23
C SER A 66 -6.91 -18.68 24.45
#